data_AF-A0AAV0JUX7-F1
#
_entry.id   AF-A0AAV0JUX7-F1
#
_cell.length_a   1.000
_cell.length_b   1.000
_cell.length_c   1.000
_cell.angle_alpha   90.00
_cell.angle_beta   90.00
_cell.angle_gamma   90.00
#
_symmetry.space_group_name_H-M   'P 1'
#
loop_
_entity.id
_entity.type
_entity.pdbx_description
1 polymer ?
#
loop_
_entity_poly.entity_id
_entity_poly.type
_entity_poly.pdbx_seq_one_letter_code
_entity_poly.pdbx_strand_id
1 'polypeptide(L)'
;MGDFTINITKELVDRLAGSDEKVKKRTVRKPKPKVSKQPRSPPQPKESEKQLQPPASSGWPVFLPVQPPVKPASAELDAIRSVVSESEKVLEKLQKQEERMVQEVTERAKDLHGKEFKLPYQKPMPCMPDYEACRACYKEHINDILKCSPLTKSYYECVQRVKQQAGSGDK
;
A
#
# COMPACT_ATOMS: atom_id res chain seq x y z
N MET A 1 32.85 8.66 6.87
CA MET A 1 31.69 7.82 6.56
C MET A 1 32.04 6.45 7.08
N GLY A 2 31.25 5.88 8.00
CA GLY A 2 31.62 4.64 8.70
C GLY A 2 31.24 3.42 7.88
N ASP A 3 32.19 2.49 7.72
CA ASP A 3 32.00 1.24 6.99
C ASP A 3 31.21 0.27 7.87
N PHE A 4 29.96 -0.03 7.50
CA PHE A 4 29.17 -1.05 8.17
C PHE A 4 29.32 -2.39 7.44
N THR A 5 29.98 -3.35 8.09
CA THR A 5 30.07 -4.73 7.61
C THR A 5 28.86 -5.51 8.13
N ILE A 6 27.96 -5.87 7.22
CA ILE A 6 26.80 -6.71 7.56
C ILE A 6 27.21 -8.17 7.47
N ASN A 7 27.18 -8.88 8.59
CA ASN A 7 27.44 -10.32 8.64
C ASN A 7 26.10 -11.06 8.60
N ILE A 8 25.82 -11.72 7.47
CA ILE A 8 24.61 -12.54 7.31
C ILE A 8 24.95 -13.97 7.77
N THR A 9 24.39 -14.37 8.91
CA THR A 9 24.56 -15.73 9.42
C THR A 9 23.60 -16.70 8.72
N LYS A 10 24.02 -17.96 8.58
CA LYS A 10 23.21 -19.02 7.96
C LYS A 10 21.86 -19.22 8.67
N GLU A 11 21.84 -19.04 9.99
CA GLU A 11 20.62 -19.08 10.80
C GLU A 11 19.62 -17.98 10.41
N LEU A 12 20.07 -16.77 10.03
CA LEU A 12 19.18 -15.71 9.55
C LEU A 12 18.52 -16.10 8.23
N VAL A 13 19.29 -16.74 7.33
CA VAL A 13 18.80 -17.23 6.04
C VAL A 13 17.77 -18.34 6.25
N ASP A 14 18.04 -19.30 7.14
CA ASP A 14 17.12 -20.40 7.44
C ASP A 14 15.80 -19.89 8.05
N ARG A 15 15.85 -18.83 8.87
CA ARG A 15 14.64 -18.18 9.44
C ARG A 15 13.82 -17.38 8.42
N LEU A 16 14.45 -16.87 7.35
CA LEU A 16 13.77 -16.16 6.27
C LEU A 16 13.24 -17.13 5.21
N ALA A 17 13.92 -18.26 4.99
CA ALA A 17 13.54 -19.30 4.04
C ALA A 17 12.43 -20.24 4.57
N GLY A 18 12.29 -20.36 5.89
CA GLY A 18 11.26 -21.18 6.54
C GLY A 18 9.93 -20.44 6.70
N SER A 19 8.99 -20.71 5.79
CA SER A 19 7.58 -20.33 5.92
C SER A 19 6.91 -20.99 7.15
N ASP A 20 6.39 -20.17 8.06
CA ASP A 20 5.27 -20.40 9.00
C ASP A 20 5.14 -21.72 9.80
N GLU A 21 6.19 -22.50 10.05
CA GLU A 21 6.10 -23.63 10.98
C GLU A 21 6.31 -23.21 12.44
N LYS A 22 5.21 -22.74 13.05
CA LYS A 22 4.85 -22.87 14.47
C LYS A 22 6.00 -22.64 15.46
N VAL A 23 6.34 -21.36 15.66
CA VAL A 23 6.99 -20.92 16.90
C VAL A 23 6.02 -21.19 18.06
N LYS A 24 6.26 -22.28 18.80
CA LYS A 24 5.60 -22.58 20.07
C LYS A 24 5.77 -21.37 21.00
N LYS A 25 4.70 -20.59 21.16
CA LYS A 25 4.60 -19.46 22.08
C LYS A 25 4.99 -19.91 23.48
N ARG A 26 6.22 -19.60 23.91
CA ARG A 26 6.56 -19.62 25.34
C ARG A 26 5.73 -18.52 26.02
N THR A 27 4.88 -18.94 26.93
CA THR A 27 4.04 -18.13 27.82
C THR A 27 4.94 -17.28 28.72
N VAL A 28 5.23 -16.04 28.30
CA VAL A 28 5.84 -15.04 29.18
C VAL A 28 4.75 -14.46 30.08
N ARG A 29 4.89 -14.74 31.37
CA ARG A 29 4.02 -14.30 32.46
C ARG A 29 3.97 -12.77 32.52
N LYS A 30 2.76 -12.21 32.64
CA LYS A 30 2.50 -10.78 32.86
C LYS A 30 3.12 -10.30 34.19
N PRO A 31 3.77 -9.14 34.21
CA PRO A 31 3.79 -8.28 35.40
C PRO A 31 3.03 -6.98 35.14
N LYS A 32 2.06 -6.67 35.99
CA LYS A 32 1.55 -5.31 36.30
C LYS A 32 1.77 -5.10 37.81
N PRO A 33 1.80 -3.87 38.35
CA PRO A 33 1.81 -2.53 37.73
C PRO A 33 2.88 -1.59 38.34
N LYS A 34 3.24 -0.50 37.66
CA LYS A 34 3.71 0.72 38.34
C LYS A 34 3.01 1.94 37.74
N VAL A 35 2.19 2.55 38.60
CA VAL A 35 1.50 3.82 38.43
C VAL A 35 2.53 4.94 38.22
N SER A 36 2.37 5.74 37.17
CA SER A 36 2.99 7.07 37.08
C SER A 36 2.01 8.04 36.40
N LYS A 37 2.01 9.26 36.92
CA LYS A 37 0.93 10.24 36.93
C LYS A 37 0.70 10.91 35.56
N GLN A 38 -0.58 11.06 35.22
CA GLN A 38 -1.06 11.95 34.15
C GLN A 38 -1.05 13.42 34.65
N PRO A 39 -0.60 14.40 33.84
CA PRO A 39 -0.75 15.82 34.15
C PRO A 39 -2.21 16.28 33.98
N ARG A 40 -2.66 17.08 34.95
CA ARG A 40 -4.01 17.58 35.17
C ARG A 40 -4.50 18.54 34.07
N SER A 41 -5.76 18.40 33.70
CA SER A 41 -6.59 19.46 33.11
C SER A 41 -6.93 20.54 34.16
N PRO A 42 -7.00 21.83 33.78
CA PRO A 42 -7.57 22.87 34.64
C PRO A 42 -9.11 22.85 34.64
N PRO A 43 -9.76 23.36 35.71
CA PRO A 43 -11.14 23.03 36.08
C PRO A 43 -12.17 23.99 35.49
N GLN A 44 -13.34 23.44 35.14
CA GLN A 44 -14.58 24.21 35.03
C GLN A 44 -15.19 24.49 36.41
N PRO A 45 -15.72 25.71 36.65
CA PRO A 45 -16.76 25.95 37.66
C PRO A 45 -18.12 26.12 36.94
N LYS A 46 -19.06 25.18 37.12
CA LYS A 46 -20.16 25.24 38.09
C LYS A 46 -21.13 26.41 37.88
N GLU A 47 -22.23 26.04 37.24
CA GLU A 47 -23.58 26.60 37.31
C GLU A 47 -23.96 27.08 38.72
N SER A 48 -24.56 28.27 38.80
CA SER A 48 -25.61 28.55 39.79
C SER A 48 -26.46 29.73 39.34
N GLU A 49 -27.68 29.41 38.94
CA GLU A 49 -28.81 30.32 38.79
C GLU A 49 -29.03 31.12 40.09
N LYS A 50 -29.03 32.46 40.00
CA LYS A 50 -29.69 33.30 40.99
C LYS A 50 -30.13 34.64 40.39
N GLN A 51 -31.41 34.67 40.07
CA GLN A 51 -32.29 35.83 39.91
C GLN A 51 -31.93 37.00 40.84
N LEU A 52 -31.70 38.20 40.27
CA LEU A 52 -31.64 39.44 41.03
C LEU A 52 -32.50 40.54 40.36
N GLN A 53 -33.51 40.98 41.09
CA GLN A 53 -34.12 42.31 40.94
C GLN A 53 -33.07 43.42 41.24
N PRO A 54 -33.25 44.65 40.74
CA PRO A 54 -32.24 45.69 40.86
C PRO A 54 -32.39 46.45 42.18
N PRO A 55 -31.27 47.02 42.69
CA PRO A 55 -31.37 48.38 43.18
C PRO A 55 -30.30 49.30 42.59
N ALA A 56 -30.72 50.55 42.47
CA ALA A 56 -30.02 51.69 41.90
C ALA A 56 -28.81 52.16 42.73
N SER A 57 -28.03 53.04 42.08
CA SER A 57 -27.03 53.97 42.63
C SER A 57 -25.61 53.46 42.81
N SER A 58 -24.71 53.81 41.88
CA SER A 58 -23.66 54.83 42.11
C SER A 58 -22.72 54.90 40.91
N GLY A 59 -22.44 56.12 40.45
CA GLY A 59 -21.68 56.40 39.23
C GLY A 59 -20.20 56.00 39.30
N TRP A 60 -19.78 55.18 38.34
CA TRP A 60 -18.40 54.93 37.94
C TRP A 60 -18.36 55.04 36.40
N PRO A 61 -17.38 55.73 35.78
CA PRO A 61 -17.31 55.79 34.33
C PRO A 61 -16.99 54.40 33.79
N VAL A 62 -17.93 53.81 33.07
CA VAL A 62 -17.70 52.57 32.32
C VAL A 62 -16.87 52.93 31.10
N PHE A 63 -15.56 52.70 31.15
CA PHE A 63 -14.77 52.58 29.94
C PHE A 63 -15.20 51.27 29.25
N LEU A 64 -16.21 51.38 28.39
CA LEU A 64 -16.50 50.33 27.42
C LEU A 64 -15.23 50.14 26.57
N PRO A 65 -14.71 48.92 26.43
CA PRO A 65 -13.69 48.68 25.42
C PRO A 65 -14.29 49.12 24.08
N VAL A 66 -13.62 50.08 23.44
CA VAL A 66 -13.92 50.49 22.07
C VAL A 66 -14.01 49.21 21.26
N GLN A 67 -15.21 48.87 20.78
CA GLN A 67 -15.35 47.74 19.88
C GLN A 67 -14.44 48.06 18.68
N PRO A 68 -13.48 47.18 18.34
CA PRO A 68 -12.75 47.35 17.10
C PRO A 68 -13.79 47.46 15.98
N PRO A 69 -13.55 48.31 14.96
CA PRO A 69 -14.49 48.45 13.86
C PRO A 69 -14.83 47.05 13.35
N VAL A 70 -16.12 46.70 13.43
CA VAL A 70 -16.63 45.44 12.92
C VAL A 70 -16.27 45.42 11.45
N LYS A 71 -15.19 44.70 11.09
CA LYS A 71 -14.86 44.47 9.70
C LYS A 71 -16.11 43.89 9.06
N PRO A 72 -16.52 44.37 7.87
CA PRO A 72 -17.71 43.84 7.24
C PRO A 72 -17.50 42.34 7.07
N ALA A 73 -18.41 41.52 7.60
CA ALA A 73 -18.31 40.06 7.58
C ALA A 73 -18.11 39.51 6.15
N SER A 74 -18.49 40.28 5.13
CA SER A 74 -18.20 40.00 3.73
C SER A 74 -16.71 39.95 3.40
N ALA A 75 -15.87 40.84 3.95
CA ALA A 75 -14.44 40.90 3.65
C ALA A 75 -13.68 39.67 4.18
N GLU A 76 -14.05 39.16 5.36
CA GLU A 76 -13.48 37.93 5.92
C GLU A 76 -13.94 36.71 5.09
N LEU A 77 -15.19 36.68 4.62
CA LEU A 77 -15.70 35.61 3.75
C LEU A 77 -15.05 35.60 2.36
N ASP A 78 -14.75 36.78 1.81
CA ASP A 78 -14.06 36.90 0.51
C ASP A 78 -12.58 36.50 0.63
N ALA A 79 -11.93 36.83 1.76
CA ALA A 79 -10.59 36.35 2.07
C ALA A 79 -10.55 34.81 2.15
N ILE A 80 -11.51 34.19 2.84
CA ILE A 80 -11.62 32.72 2.92
C ILE A 80 -11.83 32.12 1.53
N ARG A 81 -12.76 32.67 0.73
CA ARG A 81 -12.99 32.19 -0.65
C ARG A 81 -11.75 32.30 -1.53
N SER A 82 -10.99 33.39 -1.38
CA SER A 82 -9.73 33.56 -2.12
C SER A 82 -8.75 32.45 -1.78
N VAL A 83 -8.54 32.16 -0.49
CA VAL A 83 -7.63 31.10 -0.03
C VAL A 83 -8.10 29.73 -0.52
N VAL A 84 -9.41 29.44 -0.47
CA VAL A 84 -9.96 28.18 -0.99
C VAL A 84 -9.68 28.06 -2.49
N SER A 85 -9.98 29.10 -3.28
CA SER A 85 -9.74 29.08 -4.72
C SER A 85 -8.26 28.93 -5.09
N GLU A 86 -7.36 29.48 -4.26
CA GLU A 86 -5.92 29.32 -4.44
C GLU A 86 -5.50 27.88 -4.12
N SER A 87 -6.03 27.30 -3.03
CA SER A 87 -5.76 25.92 -2.66
C SER A 87 -6.21 24.92 -3.71
N GLU A 88 -7.37 25.15 -4.35
CA GLU A 88 -7.88 24.32 -5.45
C GLU A 88 -6.96 24.36 -6.67
N LYS A 89 -6.47 25.55 -7.03
CA LYS A 89 -5.50 25.71 -8.14
C LYS A 89 -4.17 25.02 -7.85
N VAL A 90 -3.71 25.06 -6.61
CA VAL A 90 -2.48 24.34 -6.21
C VAL A 90 -2.72 22.83 -6.26
N LEU A 91 -3.88 22.37 -5.80
CA LEU A 91 -4.26 20.95 -5.85
C LEU A 91 -4.29 20.42 -7.28
N GLU A 92 -4.90 21.15 -8.23
CA GLU A 92 -4.93 20.76 -9.64
C GLU A 92 -3.51 20.63 -10.23
N LYS A 93 -2.60 21.56 -9.90
CA LYS A 93 -1.20 21.50 -10.33
C LYS A 93 -0.47 20.29 -9.75
N LEU A 94 -0.70 19.99 -8.47
CA LEU A 94 -0.10 18.83 -7.80
C LEU A 94 -0.63 17.53 -8.39
N GLN A 95 -1.92 17.41 -8.64
CA GLN A 95 -2.52 16.24 -9.26
C GLN A 95 -1.93 15.99 -10.66
N LYS A 96 -1.78 17.04 -11.47
CA LYS A 96 -1.12 16.94 -12.78
C LYS A 96 0.37 16.59 -12.70
N GLN A 97 1.05 16.99 -11.62
CA GLN A 97 2.44 16.60 -11.38
C GLN A 97 2.53 15.12 -10.96
N GLU A 98 1.64 14.67 -10.09
CA GLU A 98 1.53 13.29 -9.66
C GLU A 98 1.27 12.36 -10.86
N GLU A 99 0.29 12.68 -11.70
CA GLU A 99 -0.02 11.90 -12.90
C GLU A 99 1.19 11.73 -13.83
N ARG A 100 1.95 12.82 -14.05
CA ARG A 100 3.18 12.77 -14.86
C ARG A 100 4.27 11.93 -14.19
N MET A 101 4.44 12.06 -12.88
CA MET A 101 5.42 11.28 -12.13
C MET A 101 5.07 9.79 -12.16
N VAL A 102 3.79 9.44 -12.01
CA VAL A 102 3.32 8.05 -12.11
C VAL A 102 3.59 7.48 -13.49
N GLN A 103 3.32 8.24 -14.56
CA GLN A 103 3.64 7.80 -15.93
C GLN A 103 5.15 7.58 -16.10
N GLU A 104 5.99 8.51 -15.67
CA GLU A 104 7.45 8.41 -15.77
C GLU A 104 7.98 7.18 -15.02
N VAL A 105 7.56 6.99 -13.76
CA VAL A 105 7.97 5.85 -12.94
C VAL A 105 7.49 4.54 -13.55
N THR A 106 6.26 4.50 -14.08
CA THR A 106 5.70 3.30 -14.71
C THR A 106 6.48 2.93 -15.97
N GLU A 107 6.77 3.89 -16.86
CA GLU A 107 7.55 3.64 -18.07
C GLU A 107 8.98 3.23 -17.73
N ARG A 108 9.61 3.88 -16.76
CA ARG A 108 10.95 3.52 -16.30
C ARG A 108 10.98 2.13 -15.66
N ALA A 109 9.97 1.76 -14.88
CA ALA A 109 9.86 0.42 -14.31
C ALA A 109 9.69 -0.65 -15.40
N LYS A 110 8.88 -0.39 -16.43
CA LYS A 110 8.76 -1.28 -17.60
C LYS A 110 10.09 -1.43 -18.34
N ASP A 111 10.80 -0.32 -18.54
CA ASP A 111 12.09 -0.30 -19.23
C ASP A 111 13.16 -1.10 -18.46
N LEU A 112 13.28 -0.87 -17.15
CA LEU A 112 14.18 -1.63 -16.28
C LEU A 112 13.82 -3.11 -16.26
N HIS A 113 12.54 -3.44 -16.12
CA HIS A 113 12.09 -4.82 -16.17
C HIS A 113 12.41 -5.49 -17.52
N GLY A 114 12.24 -4.73 -18.62
CA GLY A 114 12.55 -5.18 -19.97
C GLY A 114 14.04 -5.25 -20.30
N LYS A 115 14.93 -4.59 -19.56
CA LYS A 115 16.38 -4.58 -19.83
C LYS A 115 17.17 -5.43 -18.84
N GLU A 116 16.92 -5.26 -17.56
CA GLU A 116 17.74 -5.81 -16.48
C GLU A 116 17.13 -7.09 -15.89
N PHE A 117 15.80 -7.21 -15.89
CA PHE A 117 15.09 -8.32 -15.26
C PHE A 117 14.38 -9.23 -16.26
N LYS A 118 14.86 -9.27 -17.51
CA LYS A 118 14.44 -10.34 -18.42
C LYS A 118 14.91 -11.66 -17.85
N LEU A 119 13.98 -12.60 -17.66
CA LEU A 119 14.38 -14.00 -17.56
C LEU A 119 15.25 -14.30 -18.79
N PRO A 120 16.41 -14.97 -18.62
CA PRO A 120 17.19 -15.48 -19.75
C PRO A 120 16.21 -16.12 -20.74
N TYR A 121 16.32 -15.76 -22.03
CA TYR A 121 15.37 -16.12 -23.07
C TYR A 121 14.80 -17.51 -22.81
N GLN A 122 13.54 -17.57 -22.38
CA GLN A 122 12.88 -18.84 -22.12
C GLN A 122 12.70 -19.49 -23.48
N LYS A 123 13.48 -20.55 -23.73
CA LYS A 123 13.36 -21.33 -24.96
C LYS A 123 11.89 -21.71 -25.12
N PRO A 124 11.27 -21.48 -26.29
CA PRO A 124 9.88 -21.83 -26.51
C PRO A 124 9.67 -23.31 -26.17
N MET A 125 8.57 -23.63 -25.50
CA MET A 125 8.34 -25.00 -25.04
C MET A 125 8.26 -25.92 -26.29
N PRO A 126 9.16 -26.90 -26.41
CA PRO A 126 9.41 -27.59 -27.68
C PRO A 126 8.24 -28.45 -28.16
N CYS A 127 7.30 -28.80 -27.27
CA CYS A 127 6.12 -29.61 -27.58
C CYS A 127 4.81 -28.80 -27.54
N MET A 128 4.88 -27.46 -27.70
CA MET A 128 3.70 -26.59 -27.71
C MET A 128 2.65 -26.99 -28.76
N PRO A 129 3.02 -27.27 -30.03
CA PRO A 129 2.01 -27.60 -31.04
C PRO A 129 1.23 -28.88 -30.71
N ASP A 130 1.93 -29.92 -30.26
CA ASP A 130 1.30 -31.18 -29.85
C ASP A 130 0.43 -31.01 -28.59
N TYR A 131 0.89 -30.18 -27.65
CA TYR A 131 0.13 -29.84 -26.44
C TYR A 131 -1.18 -29.12 -26.79
N GLU A 132 -1.12 -28.11 -27.65
CA GLU A 132 -2.29 -27.33 -28.08
C GLU A 132 -3.29 -28.20 -28.85
N ALA A 133 -2.82 -29.05 -29.75
CA ALA A 133 -3.67 -29.99 -30.49
C ALA A 133 -4.35 -30.99 -29.54
N CYS A 134 -3.61 -31.58 -28.60
CA CYS A 134 -4.17 -32.48 -27.58
C CYS A 134 -5.20 -31.76 -26.71
N ARG A 135 -4.91 -30.52 -26.28
CA ARG A 135 -5.82 -29.71 -25.46
C ARG A 135 -7.08 -29.30 -26.23
N ALA A 136 -6.97 -28.96 -27.51
CA ALA A 136 -8.10 -28.64 -28.36
C ALA A 136 -9.03 -29.84 -28.51
N CYS A 137 -8.48 -31.03 -28.79
CA CYS A 137 -9.26 -32.25 -28.90
C CYS A 137 -10.05 -32.57 -27.63
N TYR A 138 -9.44 -32.43 -26.44
CA TYR A 138 -10.17 -32.69 -25.19
C TYR A 138 -11.29 -31.69 -24.91
N LYS A 139 -11.17 -30.44 -25.40
CA LYS A 139 -12.27 -29.46 -25.31
C LYS A 139 -13.42 -29.82 -26.24
N GLU A 140 -13.13 -30.39 -27.40
CA GLU A 140 -14.15 -30.78 -28.39
C GLU A 140 -14.80 -32.13 -28.05
N HIS A 141 -14.06 -33.05 -27.41
CA HIS A 141 -14.50 -34.42 -27.12
C HIS A 141 -14.57 -34.71 -25.61
N ILE A 142 -15.28 -33.87 -24.86
CA ILE A 142 -15.44 -34.01 -23.39
C ILE A 142 -16.07 -35.36 -23.01
N ASN A 143 -17.02 -35.85 -23.80
CA ASN A 143 -17.74 -37.11 -23.55
C ASN A 143 -17.03 -38.34 -24.11
N ASP A 144 -16.03 -38.16 -24.98
CA ASP A 144 -15.33 -39.26 -25.66
C ASP A 144 -13.84 -38.96 -25.78
N ILE A 145 -13.23 -38.87 -24.60
CA ILE A 145 -11.82 -38.50 -24.37
C ILE A 145 -10.85 -39.44 -25.11
N LEU A 146 -11.26 -40.68 -25.38
CA LEU A 146 -10.44 -41.68 -26.06
C LEU A 146 -10.17 -41.33 -27.53
N LYS A 147 -11.03 -40.53 -28.17
CA LYS A 147 -10.77 -40.00 -29.53
C LYS A 147 -9.50 -39.17 -29.62
N CYS A 148 -9.04 -38.60 -28.51
CA CYS A 148 -7.82 -37.80 -28.44
C CYS A 148 -6.54 -38.62 -28.23
N SER A 149 -6.65 -39.95 -28.06
CA SER A 149 -5.49 -40.85 -27.91
C SER A 149 -4.35 -40.64 -28.91
N PRO A 150 -4.57 -40.45 -30.23
CA PRO A 150 -3.46 -40.21 -31.17
C PRO A 150 -2.70 -38.91 -30.87
N LEU A 151 -3.40 -37.86 -30.45
CA LEU A 151 -2.80 -36.56 -30.10
C LEU A 151 -2.09 -36.60 -28.75
N THR A 152 -2.62 -37.37 -27.79
CA THR A 152 -1.92 -37.65 -26.52
C THR A 152 -0.62 -38.40 -26.77
N LYS A 153 -0.62 -39.36 -27.70
CA LYS A 153 0.57 -40.12 -28.08
C LYS A 153 1.63 -39.24 -28.76
N SER A 154 1.23 -38.37 -29.69
CA SER A 154 2.18 -37.45 -30.35
C SER A 154 2.84 -36.50 -29.35
N TYR A 155 2.06 -35.95 -28.41
CA TYR A 155 2.58 -35.12 -27.33
C TYR A 155 3.59 -35.88 -26.45
N TYR A 156 3.26 -37.11 -26.05
CA TYR A 156 4.15 -37.96 -25.27
C TYR A 156 5.46 -38.25 -26.00
N GLU A 157 5.39 -38.60 -27.29
CA GLU A 157 6.57 -38.87 -28.12
C GLU A 157 7.45 -37.62 -28.29
N CYS A 158 6.86 -36.43 -28.43
CA CYS A 158 7.61 -35.18 -28.43
C CYS A 158 8.35 -34.97 -27.09
N VAL A 159 7.65 -35.13 -25.97
CA VAL A 159 8.25 -34.94 -24.63
C VAL A 159 9.40 -35.92 -24.39
N GLN A 160 9.25 -37.18 -24.82
CA GLN A 160 10.32 -38.17 -24.73
C GLN A 160 11.55 -37.78 -25.55
N ARG A 161 11.37 -37.35 -26.81
CA ARG A 161 12.47 -36.88 -27.68
C ARG A 161 13.21 -35.69 -27.06
N VAL A 162 12.48 -34.72 -26.53
CA VAL A 162 13.08 -33.54 -25.88
C VAL A 162 13.89 -33.93 -24.64
N LYS A 163 13.37 -34.85 -23.80
CA LYS A 163 14.11 -35.35 -22.62
C LYS A 163 15.41 -36.03 -23.00
N GLN A 164 15.40 -36.83 -24.07
CA GLN A 164 16.59 -37.51 -24.56
C GLN A 164 17.65 -36.52 -25.08
N GLN A 165 17.23 -35.47 -25.80
CA GLN A 165 18.12 -34.42 -26.30
C GLN A 165 18.71 -33.54 -25.18
N ALA A 166 17.94 -33.29 -24.12
CA ALA A 166 18.45 -32.57 -22.94
C ALA A 166 19.52 -33.34 -22.17
N GLY A 167 19.47 -34.69 -22.17
CA GLY A 167 20.49 -35.53 -21.53
C GLY A 167 21.75 -35.76 -22.36
N SER A 168 21.74 -35.46 -23.66
CA SER A 168 22.88 -35.67 -24.57
C SER A 168 23.74 -34.42 -24.79
N GLY A 169 23.33 -33.25 -24.30
CA GLY A 169 24.01 -31.96 -24.47
C GLY A 169 24.98 -31.58 -23.34
N ASP A 170 25.14 -32.44 -22.34
CA ASP A 170 25.97 -32.23 -21.12
C ASP A 170 27.26 -33.07 -21.14
N LYS A 171 27.75 -33.46 -22.32
CA LYS A 171 28.98 -34.26 -22.49
C LYS A 171 29.95 -33.62 -23.47
#